data_AF-A0ABD5P3L2-F1
#
_entry.id   AF-A0ABD5P3L2-F1
#
_cell.length_a   1.000
_cell.length_b   1.000
_cell.length_c   1.000
_cell.angle_alpha   90.00
_cell.angle_beta   90.00
_cell.angle_gamma   90.00
#
_symmetry.space_group_name_H-M   'P 1'
#
loop_
_entity.id
_entity.type
_entity.pdbx_description
1 polymer ?
#
loop_
_entity_poly.entity_id
_entity_poly.type
_entity_poly.pdbx_seq_one_letter_code
_entity_poly.pdbx_strand_id
1 'polypeptide(L)'
;MALSAGVLGMLAFTLLAFYGIAGWALVRTLRQESRKVEILEEQDRMDTYSPKALAELRDWIEDNPDDPLVDEARRRYNECVDTLETTDRHFYDWSDRETDRLEQIGGE
;
A
#
# COMPACT_ATOMS: atom_id res chain seq x y z
N MET A 1 16.54 -49.25 -30.63
CA MET A 1 17.30 -49.52 -29.39
C MET A 1 16.61 -48.80 -28.25
N ALA A 2 16.18 -49.52 -27.21
CA ALA A 2 15.59 -48.90 -26.03
C ALA A 2 16.69 -48.22 -25.19
N LEU A 3 16.44 -47.00 -24.71
CA LEU A 3 17.35 -46.31 -23.79
C LEU A 3 17.46 -47.11 -22.49
N SER A 4 18.68 -47.30 -22.00
CA SER A 4 18.89 -47.99 -20.72
C SER A 4 18.29 -47.18 -19.57
N ALA A 5 17.85 -47.86 -18.51
CA ALA A 5 17.27 -47.21 -17.33
C ALA A 5 18.23 -46.17 -16.72
N GLY A 6 19.54 -46.41 -16.78
CA GLY A 6 20.56 -45.47 -16.32
C GLY A 6 20.59 -44.17 -17.13
N VAL A 7 20.46 -44.24 -18.46
CA VAL A 7 20.43 -43.05 -19.32
C VAL A 7 19.15 -42.24 -19.10
N LEU A 8 18.00 -42.91 -18.93
CA LEU A 8 16.74 -42.25 -18.60
C LEU A 8 16.81 -41.56 -17.23
N GLY A 9 17.41 -42.21 -16.23
CA GLY A 9 17.62 -41.61 -14.91
C GLY A 9 18.49 -40.37 -14.95
N MET A 10 19.59 -40.42 -15.72
CA MET A 10 20.49 -39.27 -15.86
C MET A 10 19.82 -38.10 -16.58
N LEU A 11 19.04 -38.37 -17.64
CA LEU A 11 18.26 -37.37 -18.36
C LEU A 11 17.22 -36.69 -17.46
N ALA A 12 16.44 -37.49 -16.73
CA ALA A 12 15.44 -36.99 -15.80
C ALA A 12 16.10 -36.15 -14.69
N PHE A 13 17.24 -36.62 -14.15
CA PHE A 13 18.00 -35.87 -13.16
C PHE A 13 18.48 -34.52 -13.69
N THR A 14 19.07 -34.46 -14.89
CA THR A 14 19.51 -33.19 -15.47
C THR A 14 18.37 -32.22 -15.73
N LEU A 15 17.23 -32.71 -16.20
CA LEU A 15 16.03 -31.90 -16.43
C LEU A 15 15.50 -31.32 -15.12
N LEU A 16 15.39 -32.15 -14.07
CA LEU A 16 14.92 -31.71 -12.75
C LEU A 16 15.92 -30.79 -12.06
N ALA A 17 17.21 -31.08 -12.13
CA ALA A 17 18.25 -30.26 -11.53
C ALA A 17 18.29 -28.87 -12.19
N PHE A 18 18.17 -28.79 -13.52
CA PHE A 18 18.25 -27.51 -14.21
C PHE A 18 16.92 -26.74 -14.12
N TYR A 19 15.84 -27.33 -14.63
CA TYR A 19 14.55 -26.64 -14.73
C TYR A 19 13.79 -26.63 -13.41
N GLY A 20 13.91 -27.68 -12.61
CA GLY A 20 13.27 -27.75 -11.30
C GLY A 20 13.85 -26.73 -10.33
N ILE A 21 15.18 -26.62 -10.25
CA ILE A 21 15.82 -25.62 -9.36
C ILE A 21 15.56 -24.21 -9.88
N ALA A 22 15.69 -23.95 -11.19
CA ALA A 22 15.40 -22.63 -11.74
C ALA A 22 13.94 -22.21 -11.54
N GLY A 23 12.99 -23.10 -11.80
CA GLY A 23 11.57 -22.85 -11.58
C GLY A 23 11.23 -22.67 -10.11
N TRP A 24 11.81 -23.49 -9.22
CA TRP A 24 11.65 -23.34 -7.79
C TRP A 24 12.20 -22.00 -7.30
N ALA A 25 13.40 -21.61 -7.74
CA ALA A 25 14.01 -20.34 -7.37
C ALA A 25 13.17 -19.16 -7.86
N LEU A 26 12.65 -19.21 -9.08
CA LEU A 26 11.76 -18.19 -9.61
C LEU A 26 10.46 -18.07 -8.79
N VAL A 27 9.79 -19.20 -8.53
CA VAL A 27 8.56 -19.21 -7.71
C VAL A 27 8.84 -18.76 -6.28
N ARG A 28 9.99 -19.14 -5.71
CA ARG A 28 10.45 -18.72 -4.39
C ARG A 28 10.65 -17.21 -4.34
N THR A 29 11.34 -16.64 -5.33
CA THR A 29 11.61 -15.20 -5.44
C THR A 29 10.30 -14.45 -5.63
N LEU A 30 9.47 -14.86 -6.60
CA LEU A 30 8.17 -14.23 -6.83
C LEU A 30 7.27 -14.29 -5.60
N ARG A 31 7.25 -15.39 -4.84
CA ARG A 31 6.51 -15.46 -3.56
C ARG A 31 7.09 -14.57 -2.46
N GLN A 32 8.41 -14.38 -2.42
CA GLN A 32 9.03 -13.45 -1.47
C GLN A 32 8.74 -12.01 -1.85
N GLU A 33 8.72 -11.70 -3.13
CA GLU A 33 8.31 -10.41 -3.64
C GLU A 33 6.82 -10.19 -3.43
N SER A 34 5.93 -11.15 -3.70
CA SER A 34 4.50 -11.03 -3.40
C SER A 34 4.24 -10.76 -1.92
N ARG A 35 4.99 -11.39 -0.99
CA ARG A 35 4.87 -11.05 0.44
C ARG A 35 5.36 -9.63 0.76
N LYS A 36 6.33 -9.12 0.01
CA LYS A 36 6.76 -7.72 0.11
C LYS A 36 5.75 -6.77 -0.55
N VAL A 37 5.14 -7.15 -1.66
CA VAL A 37 4.08 -6.38 -2.32
C VAL A 37 2.85 -6.33 -1.42
N GLU A 38 2.49 -7.43 -0.75
CA GLU A 38 1.39 -7.45 0.22
C GLU A 38 1.66 -6.49 1.40
N ILE A 39 2.91 -6.43 1.89
CA ILE A 39 3.33 -5.44 2.90
C ILE A 39 3.32 -4.01 2.34
N LEU A 40 3.64 -3.80 1.06
CA LEU A 40 3.64 -2.48 0.41
C LEU A 40 2.21 -2.01 0.04
N GLU A 41 1.32 -2.90 -0.38
CA GLU A 41 -0.12 -2.64 -0.60
C GLU A 41 -0.81 -2.34 0.74
N GLU A 42 -0.39 -2.98 1.84
CA GLU A 42 -0.89 -2.62 3.18
C GLU A 42 -0.33 -1.27 3.66
N GLN A 43 0.77 -0.77 3.07
CA GLN A 43 1.31 0.58 3.32
C GLN A 43 0.75 1.67 2.40
N ASP A 44 0.21 1.33 1.22
CA ASP A 44 -0.44 2.31 0.33
C ASP A 44 -1.82 2.77 0.86
N ARG A 45 -2.29 2.12 1.95
CA ARG A 45 -3.45 2.54 2.74
C ARG A 45 -3.10 2.88 4.19
N MET A 46 -1.81 3.10 4.49
CA MET A 46 -1.42 3.69 5.76
C MET A 46 -1.42 5.21 5.62
N ASP A 47 -2.44 5.82 6.20
CA ASP A 47 -2.56 7.26 6.33
C ASP A 47 -1.37 7.81 7.13
N THR A 48 -0.33 8.25 6.42
CA THR A 48 0.88 8.84 7.03
C THR A 48 0.62 10.21 7.65
N TYR A 49 -0.60 10.75 7.54
CA TYR A 49 -0.94 12.03 8.11
C TYR A 49 -1.42 11.87 9.56
N SER A 50 -0.59 12.31 10.49
CA SER A 50 -0.98 12.43 11.90
C SER A 50 -2.15 13.41 12.05
N PRO A 51 -3.07 13.21 13.02
CA PRO A 51 -4.21 14.11 13.27
C PRO A 51 -3.82 15.59 13.41
N LYS A 52 -2.63 15.83 13.96
CA LYS A 52 -2.06 17.17 14.12
C LYS A 52 -1.77 17.86 12.78
N ALA A 53 -1.30 17.11 11.78
CA ALA A 53 -0.99 17.65 10.45
C ALA A 53 -2.27 18.04 9.69
N LEU A 54 -3.36 17.28 9.86
CA LEU A 54 -4.67 17.63 9.28
C LEU A 54 -5.27 18.87 9.95
N ALA A 55 -5.13 19.00 11.28
CA ALA A 55 -5.54 20.21 12.00
C ALA A 55 -4.75 21.45 11.54
N GLU A 56 -3.42 21.34 11.43
CA GLU A 56 -2.58 22.42 10.92
C GLU A 56 -2.92 22.80 9.46
N LEU A 57 -3.28 21.83 8.62
CA LEU A 57 -3.72 22.08 7.25
C LEU A 57 -5.07 22.81 7.20
N ARG A 58 -6.03 22.42 8.07
CA ARG A 58 -7.32 23.13 8.18
C ARG A 58 -7.11 24.56 8.63
N ASP A 59 -6.35 24.77 9.70
CA ASP A 59 -6.09 26.11 10.24
C ASP A 59 -5.40 26.99 9.17
N TRP A 60 -4.48 26.42 8.38
CA TRP A 60 -3.86 27.12 7.25
C TRP A 60 -4.86 27.51 6.14
N ILE A 61 -5.80 26.63 5.79
CA ILE A 61 -6.87 26.90 4.80
C ILE A 61 -7.79 28.03 5.29
N GLU A 62 -8.13 28.04 6.58
CA GLU A 62 -8.99 29.07 7.18
C GLU A 62 -8.29 30.44 7.25
N ASP A 63 -7.00 30.46 7.54
CA ASP A 63 -6.21 31.69 7.65
C ASP A 63 -5.81 32.30 6.29
N ASN A 64 -5.84 31.52 5.20
CA ASN A 64 -5.35 31.95 3.89
C ASN A 64 -6.36 31.73 2.75
N PRO A 65 -7.61 32.22 2.82
CA PRO A 65 -8.67 31.86 1.87
C PRO A 65 -8.43 32.31 0.42
N ASP A 66 -7.59 33.32 0.20
CA ASP A 66 -7.27 33.88 -1.12
C ASP A 66 -5.94 33.36 -1.70
N ASP A 67 -5.28 32.40 -1.05
CA ASP A 67 -4.03 31.83 -1.55
C ASP A 67 -4.30 30.92 -2.77
N PRO A 68 -3.49 31.01 -3.84
CA PRO A 68 -3.68 30.23 -5.06
C PRO A 68 -3.61 28.71 -4.86
N LEU A 69 -3.12 28.22 -3.70
CA LEU A 69 -3.03 26.81 -3.36
C LEU A 69 -4.21 26.31 -2.50
N VAL A 70 -5.13 27.19 -2.10
CA VAL A 70 -6.27 26.85 -1.21
C VAL A 70 -7.15 25.76 -1.78
N ASP A 71 -7.46 25.82 -3.07
CA ASP A 71 -8.33 24.83 -3.70
C ASP A 71 -7.68 23.44 -3.74
N GLU A 72 -6.36 23.39 -3.98
CA GLU A 72 -5.59 22.15 -3.90
C GLU A 72 -5.52 21.62 -2.46
N ALA A 73 -5.28 22.51 -1.50
CA ALA A 73 -5.22 22.17 -0.08
C ALA A 73 -6.57 21.64 0.44
N ARG A 74 -7.69 22.28 0.07
CA ARG A 74 -9.05 21.81 0.36
C ARG A 74 -9.33 20.44 -0.24
N ARG A 75 -8.96 20.23 -1.52
CA ARG A 75 -9.15 18.94 -2.19
C ARG A 75 -8.42 17.82 -1.44
N ARG A 76 -7.16 18.05 -1.08
CA ARG A 76 -6.35 17.05 -0.34
C ARG A 76 -6.84 16.83 1.08
N TYR A 77 -7.27 17.88 1.77
CA TYR A 77 -7.89 17.76 3.09
C TYR A 77 -9.13 16.86 3.02
N ASN A 78 -10.03 17.10 2.08
CA ASN A 78 -11.26 16.31 1.93
C ASN A 78 -10.98 14.84 1.52
N GLU A 79 -9.98 14.59 0.66
CA GLU A 79 -9.56 13.23 0.28
C GLU A 79 -9.00 12.43 1.46
N CYS A 80 -8.25 13.09 2.35
CA CYS A 80 -7.78 12.49 3.60
C CYS A 80 -8.93 12.18 4.56
N VAL A 81 -9.89 13.11 4.73
CA VAL A 81 -11.07 12.87 5.59
C VAL A 81 -11.89 11.68 5.08
N ASP A 82 -12.14 11.59 3.78
CA ASP A 82 -12.86 10.48 3.14
C ASP A 82 -12.16 9.13 3.35
N THR A 83 -10.81 9.12 3.22
CA THR A 83 -10.01 7.91 3.45
C THR A 83 -10.06 7.44 4.91
N LEU A 84 -10.10 8.38 5.86
CA LEU A 84 -10.25 8.10 7.28
C LEU A 84 -11.65 7.55 7.61
N GLU A 85 -12.72 8.14 7.07
CA GLU A 85 -14.09 7.64 7.30
C GLU A 85 -14.31 6.23 6.74
N THR A 86 -13.62 5.87 5.66
CA THR A 86 -13.83 4.59 4.95
C THR A 86 -12.94 3.45 5.45
N THR A 87 -11.98 3.70 6.34
CA THR A 87 -10.97 2.71 6.76
C THR A 87 -11.15 2.26 8.22
N ASP A 88 -11.58 1.01 8.42
CA ASP A 88 -11.75 0.35 9.74
C ASP A 88 -10.46 0.19 10.59
N ARG A 89 -9.27 0.51 10.06
CA ARG A 89 -7.98 0.23 10.72
C ARG A 89 -7.06 1.43 10.62
N HIS A 90 -7.02 2.23 11.68
CA HIS A 90 -6.16 3.40 11.77
C HIS A 90 -4.78 3.03 12.35
N PHE A 91 -3.71 3.60 11.77
CA PHE A 91 -2.33 3.38 12.26
C PHE A 91 -2.00 4.23 13.50
N TYR A 92 -2.61 5.42 13.61
CA TYR A 92 -2.58 6.24 14.82
C TYR A 92 -3.85 5.99 15.64
N ASP A 93 -3.77 6.11 16.98
CA ASP A 93 -4.94 6.11 17.86
C ASP A 93 -5.72 7.41 17.60
N TRP A 94 -6.59 7.40 16.59
CA TRP A 94 -7.61 8.42 16.41
C TRP A 94 -8.63 8.23 17.53
N SER A 95 -8.78 9.22 18.41
CA SER A 95 -9.91 9.22 19.33
C SER A 95 -11.16 9.66 18.56
N ASP A 96 -12.33 9.04 18.82
CA ASP A 96 -13.60 9.39 18.16
C ASP A 96 -13.89 10.91 18.20
N ARG A 97 -13.37 11.63 19.22
CA ARG A 97 -13.49 13.09 19.36
C ARG A 97 -12.65 13.93 18.40
N GLU A 98 -11.59 13.37 17.81
CA GLU A 98 -10.75 14.03 16.81
C GLU A 98 -11.32 13.83 15.41
N THR A 99 -11.90 12.66 15.16
CA THR A 99 -12.65 12.35 13.93
C THR A 99 -13.96 13.15 13.85
N ASP A 100 -14.71 13.28 14.96
CA ASP A 100 -15.94 14.11 15.03
C ASP A 100 -15.71 15.60 14.71
N ARG A 101 -14.45 16.05 14.64
CA ARG A 101 -14.08 17.44 14.33
C ARG A 101 -13.60 17.63 12.89
N LEU A 102 -13.50 16.55 12.13
CA LEU A 102 -13.16 16.57 10.71
C LEU A 102 -14.43 16.75 9.88
N GLU A 103 -14.95 17.97 9.84
CA GLU A 103 -16.01 18.31 8.88
C GLU A 103 -15.37 18.59 7.51
N GLN A 104 -15.95 18.05 6.43
CA GLN A 104 -15.56 18.42 5.06
C GLN A 104 -15.73 19.93 4.88
N ILE A 105 -14.68 20.59 4.39
CA ILE A 105 -14.72 22.03 4.15
C ILE A 105 -15.47 22.23 2.82
N GLY A 106 -16.68 22.76 2.89
CA GLY A 106 -17.54 23.03 1.75
C GLY A 106 -16.96 24.10 0.83
N GLY A 107 -16.83 23.77 -0.46
CA GLY A 107 -16.68 24.75 -1.53
C GLY A 107 -18.04 25.09 -2.10
N GLU A 108 -18.36 26.38 -2.16
CA GLU A 108 -19.40 26.92 -3.06
C GLU A 108 -19.00 26.77 -4.53
#